data_AF-A0A433PTP6-F1
#
_entry.id   AF-A0A433PTP6-F1
#
_cell.length_a   1.000
_cell.length_b   1.000
_cell.length_c   1.000
_cell.angle_alpha   90.00
_cell.angle_beta   90.00
_cell.angle_gamma   90.00
#
_symmetry.space_group_name_H-M   'P 1'
#
loop_
_entity.id
_entity.type
_entity.pdbx_description
1 polymer ?
#
loop_
_entity_poly.entity_id
_entity_poly.type
_entity_poly.pdbx_seq_one_letter_code
_entity_poly.pdbx_strand_id
1 'polypeptide(L)'
;MTFTSFLVEARRLQVKYRAQITLVIGTEIEYITPTYLLRLQELRAAHRIDYVVGSLHHVGGVPIDYSRELYDQALAASIGSESRDEDLVRAALFERYFDEQCAMLEAVRPDVVAHFDLIRIFEPVKGMEVTEGVWRKMTRNADIVVGYGGLFELNSRAWKKGLIDAYPQRDILKYIISRGGKLTLSDDSHGPADVGMHYAQLHDYLETMGIVTLYHLDYDDGKLVVKELRDVRNDPFWAGIKDW
;
A
#
# COMPACT_ATOMS: atom_id res chain seq x y z
N MET A 1 22.63 1.77 -8.93
CA MET A 1 21.90 2.98 -9.33
C MET A 1 21.75 3.86 -8.10
N THR A 2 21.98 5.17 -8.17
CA THR A 2 21.69 6.09 -7.04
C THR A 2 20.27 6.63 -7.17
N PHE A 3 19.70 7.17 -6.10
CA PHE A 3 18.39 7.83 -6.14
C PHE A 3 18.36 8.99 -7.15
N THR A 4 19.44 9.77 -7.22
CA THR A 4 19.60 10.83 -8.24
C THR A 4 19.59 10.28 -9.66
N SER A 5 20.28 9.15 -9.92
CA SER A 5 20.27 8.52 -11.24
C SER A 5 18.87 8.04 -11.64
N PHE A 6 18.09 7.50 -10.69
CA PHE A 6 16.68 7.17 -10.90
C PHE A 6 15.88 8.39 -11.34
N LEU A 7 15.98 9.51 -10.61
CA LEU A 7 15.22 10.72 -10.93
C LEU A 7 15.59 11.29 -12.31
N VAL A 8 16.87 11.33 -12.65
CA VAL A 8 17.33 11.80 -13.96
C VAL A 8 16.70 10.96 -15.08
N GLU A 9 16.72 9.64 -14.93
CA GLU A 9 16.15 8.75 -15.94
C GLU A 9 14.62 8.85 -15.99
N ALA A 10 13.95 8.84 -14.85
CA ALA A 10 12.50 8.96 -14.74
C ALA A 10 12.00 10.27 -15.41
N ARG A 11 12.68 11.40 -15.18
CA ARG A 11 12.35 12.68 -15.81
C ARG A 11 12.63 12.69 -17.32
N ARG A 12 13.71 12.04 -17.76
CA ARG A 12 13.99 11.86 -19.19
C ARG A 12 12.86 11.07 -19.87
N LEU A 13 12.39 10.00 -19.24
CA LEU A 13 11.28 9.17 -19.74
C LEU A 13 9.95 9.92 -19.71
N GLN A 14 9.69 10.71 -18.67
CA GLN A 14 8.52 11.60 -18.58
C GLN A 14 8.46 12.55 -19.78
N VAL A 15 9.59 13.17 -20.16
CA VAL A 15 9.66 14.01 -21.37
C VAL A 15 9.48 13.19 -22.65
N LYS A 16 10.16 12.04 -22.75
CA LYS A 16 10.13 11.18 -23.94
C LYS A 16 8.71 10.69 -24.28
N TYR A 17 7.92 10.33 -23.26
CA TYR A 17 6.61 9.69 -23.44
C TYR A 17 5.41 10.60 -23.12
N ARG A 18 5.62 11.91 -22.88
CA ARG A 18 4.57 12.87 -22.50
C ARG A 18 3.35 12.92 -23.42
N ALA A 19 3.50 12.53 -24.69
CA ALA A 19 2.42 12.52 -25.67
C ALA A 19 1.62 11.20 -25.68
N GLN A 20 2.06 10.20 -24.93
CA GLN A 20 1.48 8.85 -24.91
C GLN A 20 0.91 8.51 -23.53
N ILE A 21 1.65 8.80 -22.47
CA ILE A 21 1.28 8.48 -21.09
C ILE A 21 1.72 9.58 -20.13
N THR A 22 0.93 9.81 -19.08
CA THR A 22 1.38 10.60 -17.93
C THR A 22 2.24 9.72 -17.04
N LEU A 23 3.47 10.15 -16.77
CA LEU A 23 4.33 9.55 -15.76
C LEU A 23 4.39 10.47 -14.54
N VAL A 24 3.90 10.01 -13.39
CA VAL A 24 4.04 10.69 -12.10
C VAL A 24 5.23 10.05 -11.36
N ILE A 25 6.22 10.84 -10.95
CA ILE A 25 7.48 10.30 -10.42
C ILE A 25 7.46 10.35 -8.90
N GLY A 26 7.24 9.21 -8.27
CA GLY A 26 7.19 9.05 -6.82
C GLY A 26 8.31 8.22 -6.25
N THR A 27 8.24 8.01 -4.95
CA THR A 27 9.00 6.98 -4.24
C THR A 27 8.11 6.32 -3.22
N GLU A 28 8.29 5.03 -3.03
CA GLU A 28 7.85 4.37 -1.82
C GLU A 28 8.88 4.57 -0.72
N ILE A 29 8.41 4.80 0.50
CA ILE A 29 9.26 4.93 1.67
C ILE A 29 8.89 3.90 2.73
N GLU A 30 9.92 3.54 3.48
CA GLU A 30 9.81 2.79 4.70
C GLU A 30 9.78 3.74 5.92
N TYR A 31 9.17 3.30 7.02
CA TYR A 31 9.18 3.98 8.31
C TYR A 31 9.52 3.03 9.46
N ILE A 32 10.81 2.85 9.75
CA ILE A 32 11.28 1.98 10.85
C ILE A 32 11.45 2.78 12.15
N THR A 33 11.95 4.00 12.05
CA THR A 33 12.24 4.87 13.20
C THR A 33 11.83 6.31 12.89
N PRO A 34 11.56 7.14 13.91
CA PRO A 34 11.19 8.54 13.71
C PRO A 34 12.19 9.36 12.89
N THR A 35 13.47 8.95 12.84
CA THR A 35 14.50 9.62 12.03
C THR A 35 14.25 9.51 10.52
N TYR A 36 13.44 8.56 10.07
CA TYR A 36 13.05 8.44 8.66
C TYR A 36 12.23 9.64 8.17
N LEU A 37 11.49 10.31 9.05
CA LEU A 37 10.78 11.55 8.69
C LEU A 37 11.77 12.65 8.27
N LEU A 38 12.86 12.82 9.02
CA LEU A 38 13.90 13.81 8.68
C LEU A 38 14.51 13.46 7.32
N ARG A 39 14.78 12.17 7.08
CA ARG A 39 15.33 11.72 5.81
C ARG A 39 14.38 11.96 4.64
N LEU A 40 13.08 11.75 4.84
CA LEU A 40 12.06 12.07 3.82
C LEU A 40 12.02 13.57 3.53
N GLN A 41 12.07 14.41 4.55
CA GLN A 41 12.08 15.87 4.39
C GLN A 41 13.31 16.33 3.62
N GLU A 42 14.49 15.77 3.92
CA GLU A 42 15.71 16.00 3.15
C GLU A 42 15.56 15.56 1.69
N LEU A 43 14.99 14.38 1.43
CA LEU A 43 14.75 13.87 0.07
C LEU A 43 13.80 14.78 -0.71
N ARG A 44 12.68 15.22 -0.10
CA ARG A 44 11.73 16.15 -0.72
C ARG A 44 12.36 17.53 -0.98
N ALA A 45 13.26 17.99 -0.11
CA ALA A 45 13.95 19.26 -0.28
C ALA A 45 15.05 19.20 -1.36
N ALA A 46 15.83 18.12 -1.38
CA ALA A 46 16.91 17.92 -2.33
C ALA A 46 16.42 17.51 -3.73
N HIS A 47 15.26 16.87 -3.80
CA HIS A 47 14.72 16.29 -5.00
C HIS A 47 13.24 16.61 -5.17
N ARG A 48 12.86 17.06 -6.37
CA ARG A 48 11.46 17.21 -6.76
C ARG A 48 10.86 15.83 -7.03
N ILE A 49 10.45 15.14 -5.97
CA ILE A 49 9.62 13.93 -6.03
C ILE A 49 8.16 14.40 -6.02
N ASP A 50 7.33 13.82 -6.88
CA ASP A 50 5.95 14.28 -7.07
C ASP A 50 5.03 13.77 -5.97
N TYR A 51 5.15 12.49 -5.59
CA TYR A 51 4.33 11.87 -4.55
C TYR A 51 5.09 10.82 -3.74
N VAL A 52 4.55 10.48 -2.57
CA VAL A 52 5.11 9.49 -1.66
C VAL A 52 4.10 8.38 -1.40
N VAL A 53 4.55 7.14 -1.58
CA VAL A 53 3.86 5.95 -1.09
C VAL A 53 4.46 5.61 0.27
N GLY A 54 3.62 5.46 1.30
CA GLY A 54 4.04 5.05 2.63
C GLY A 54 3.70 3.59 2.89
N SER A 55 4.71 2.80 3.24
CA SER A 55 4.57 1.40 3.62
C SER A 55 5.26 1.10 4.94
N LEU A 56 4.99 -0.11 5.45
CA LEU A 56 5.75 -0.75 6.50
C LEU A 56 6.12 -2.16 6.06
N HIS A 57 7.42 -2.44 5.95
CA HIS A 57 7.96 -3.78 5.73
C HIS A 57 8.64 -4.33 6.99
N HIS A 58 8.61 -3.58 8.08
CA HIS A 58 9.23 -3.96 9.35
C HIS A 58 8.24 -3.80 10.50
N VAL A 59 8.40 -4.64 11.53
CA VAL A 59 7.80 -4.42 12.85
C VAL A 59 8.89 -4.56 13.90
N GLY A 60 9.05 -3.53 14.74
CA GLY A 60 10.14 -3.51 15.73
C GLY A 60 11.53 -3.61 15.09
N GLY A 61 11.67 -3.15 13.84
CA GLY A 61 12.91 -3.24 13.06
C GLY A 61 13.20 -4.62 12.43
N VAL A 62 12.31 -5.60 12.57
CA VAL A 62 12.43 -6.92 11.95
C VAL A 62 11.61 -6.96 10.66
N PRO A 63 12.18 -7.39 9.51
CA PRO A 63 11.42 -7.53 8.27
C PRO A 63 10.27 -8.53 8.40
N ILE A 64 9.10 -8.19 7.87
CA ILE A 64 7.87 -9.02 7.98
C ILE A 64 7.42 -9.64 6.65
N ASP A 65 7.96 -9.21 5.52
CA ASP A 65 7.51 -9.60 4.19
C ASP A 65 8.61 -10.24 3.32
N TYR A 66 9.86 -10.21 3.80
CA TYR A 66 11.02 -10.75 3.10
C TYR A 66 11.07 -12.29 3.12
N SER A 67 10.87 -12.90 4.30
CA SER A 67 10.86 -14.36 4.45
C SER A 67 10.04 -14.81 5.66
N ARG A 68 9.62 -16.08 5.65
CA ARG A 68 8.88 -16.69 6.75
C ARG A 68 9.69 -16.68 8.05
N GLU A 69 10.99 -16.92 7.96
CA GLU A 69 11.89 -16.98 9.11
C GLU A 69 12.00 -15.63 9.84
N LEU A 70 12.05 -14.52 9.10
CA LEU A 70 12.09 -13.18 9.69
C LEU A 70 10.73 -12.77 10.25
N TYR A 71 9.64 -13.17 9.59
CA TYR A 71 8.29 -12.99 10.12
C TYR A 71 8.10 -13.74 11.46
N ASP A 72 8.59 -14.98 11.55
CA ASP A 72 8.56 -15.77 12.80
C ASP A 72 9.42 -15.14 13.91
N GLN A 73 10.54 -14.48 13.55
CA GLN A 73 11.31 -13.66 14.50
C GLN A 73 10.52 -12.45 14.99
N ALA A 74 9.80 -11.76 14.12
CA ALA A 74 8.92 -10.65 14.50
C ALA A 74 7.78 -11.12 15.43
N LEU A 75 7.17 -12.27 15.14
CA LEU A 75 6.19 -12.92 16.03
C LEU A 75 6.79 -13.19 17.41
N ALA A 76 7.95 -13.84 17.47
CA ALA A 76 8.63 -14.17 18.73
C ALA A 76 9.02 -12.91 19.54
N ALA A 77 9.35 -11.81 18.87
CA ALA A 77 9.68 -10.53 19.51
C ALA A 77 8.44 -9.74 19.99
N SER A 78 7.24 -10.09 19.52
CA SER A 78 6.00 -9.36 19.81
C SER A 78 5.38 -9.70 21.17
N ILE A 79 5.72 -10.86 21.74
CA ILE A 79 5.39 -11.22 23.12
C ILE A 79 6.68 -11.40 23.91
N GLY A 80 6.76 -10.82 25.11
CA GLY A 80 7.81 -11.15 26.06
C GLY A 80 7.71 -12.60 26.50
N SER A 81 8.41 -13.51 25.81
CA SER A 81 8.78 -14.91 26.11
C SER A 81 7.79 -15.90 26.76
N GLU A 82 6.56 -15.54 27.14
CA GLU A 82 5.77 -16.36 28.10
C GLU A 82 4.47 -16.96 27.55
N SER A 83 3.88 -16.43 26.47
CA SER A 83 2.67 -17.02 25.89
C SER A 83 2.99 -18.09 24.84
N ARG A 84 2.34 -19.25 24.95
CA ARG A 84 2.33 -20.30 23.91
C ARG A 84 1.07 -20.25 23.04
N ASP A 85 0.19 -19.29 23.27
CA ASP A 85 -1.02 -19.11 22.48
C ASP A 85 -0.67 -18.36 21.18
N GLU A 86 -0.71 -19.09 20.07
CA GLU A 86 -0.37 -18.58 18.73
C GLU A 86 -1.25 -17.39 18.32
N ASP A 87 -2.54 -17.38 18.71
CA ASP A 87 -3.46 -16.31 18.34
C ASP A 87 -3.16 -15.03 19.13
N LEU A 88 -2.76 -15.15 20.39
CA LEU A 88 -2.28 -14.00 21.18
C LEU A 88 -0.97 -13.44 20.61
N VAL A 89 -0.01 -14.29 20.24
CA VAL A 89 1.26 -13.87 19.62
C VAL A 89 1.01 -13.12 18.31
N ARG A 90 0.16 -13.69 17.45
CA ARG A 90 -0.25 -13.09 16.19
C ARG A 90 -0.93 -11.74 16.41
N ALA A 91 -1.88 -11.68 17.36
CA ALA A 91 -2.57 -10.43 17.69
C ALA A 91 -1.59 -9.36 18.16
N ALA A 92 -0.62 -9.70 19.02
CA ALA A 92 0.39 -8.76 19.50
C ALA A 92 1.25 -8.18 18.35
N LEU A 93 1.67 -9.02 17.40
CA LEU A 93 2.41 -8.56 16.22
C LEU A 93 1.56 -7.61 15.36
N PHE A 94 0.30 -7.96 15.11
CA PHE A 94 -0.61 -7.14 14.29
C PHE A 94 -0.90 -5.81 14.98
N GLU A 95 -1.16 -5.82 16.30
CA GLU A 95 -1.36 -4.60 17.07
C GLU A 95 -0.14 -3.67 16.99
N ARG A 96 1.07 -4.24 17.08
CA ARG A 96 2.30 -3.47 16.95
C ARG A 96 2.51 -2.93 15.54
N TYR A 97 2.24 -3.72 14.50
CA TYR A 97 2.25 -3.25 13.11
C TYR A 97 1.33 -2.03 12.93
N PHE A 98 0.09 -2.10 13.43
CA PHE A 98 -0.84 -0.98 13.27
C PHE A 98 -0.51 0.22 14.17
N ASP A 99 0.18 0.05 15.30
CA ASP A 99 0.71 1.19 16.05
C ASP A 99 1.89 1.87 15.33
N GLU A 100 2.83 1.10 14.79
CA GLU A 100 3.94 1.64 14.00
C GLU A 100 3.41 2.32 12.73
N GLN A 101 2.36 1.76 12.11
CA GLN A 101 1.71 2.36 10.95
C GLN A 101 1.01 3.66 11.34
N CYS A 102 0.37 3.73 12.50
CA CYS A 102 -0.23 4.96 13.01
C CYS A 102 0.82 6.07 13.15
N ALA A 103 1.99 5.74 13.73
CA ALA A 103 3.09 6.69 13.87
C ALA A 103 3.58 7.20 12.49
N MET A 104 3.70 6.31 11.50
CA MET A 104 4.02 6.70 10.12
C MET A 104 2.95 7.63 9.55
N LEU A 105 1.67 7.29 9.67
CA LEU A 105 0.57 8.08 9.12
C LEU A 105 0.49 9.47 9.75
N GLU A 106 0.70 9.59 11.06
CA GLU A 106 0.72 10.88 11.75
C GLU A 106 1.91 11.75 11.36
N ALA A 107 3.09 11.13 11.19
CA ALA A 107 4.33 11.82 10.88
C ALA A 107 4.45 12.22 9.41
N VAL A 108 4.11 11.31 8.50
CA VAL A 108 4.38 11.42 7.06
C VAL A 108 3.18 11.92 6.28
N ARG A 109 1.98 11.41 6.59
CA ARG A 109 0.75 11.59 5.79
C ARG A 109 1.01 11.34 4.29
N PRO A 110 1.36 10.12 3.89
CA PRO A 110 1.73 9.81 2.51
C PRO A 110 0.53 10.02 1.57
N ASP A 111 0.83 10.33 0.30
CA ASP A 111 -0.18 10.52 -0.74
C ASP A 111 -0.93 9.21 -1.02
N VAL A 112 -0.21 8.08 -0.94
CA VAL A 112 -0.74 6.71 -1.05
C VAL A 112 -0.24 5.88 0.13
N VAL A 113 -1.13 5.14 0.79
CA VAL A 113 -0.77 4.12 1.79
C VAL A 113 -0.76 2.77 1.10
N ALA A 114 0.44 2.18 0.97
CA ALA A 114 0.65 0.91 0.32
C ALA A 114 0.14 -0.27 1.18
N HIS A 115 -0.37 -1.30 0.50
CA HIS A 115 -0.75 -2.62 1.02
C HIS A 115 -1.04 -2.60 2.53
N PHE A 116 -2.14 -1.95 2.87
CA PHE A 116 -2.42 -1.41 4.21
C PHE A 116 -2.35 -2.44 5.35
N ASP A 117 -2.59 -3.71 5.07
CA ASP A 117 -2.52 -4.82 6.01
C ASP A 117 -1.49 -5.89 5.58
N LEU A 118 -0.34 -5.46 5.03
CA LEU A 118 0.78 -6.31 4.59
C LEU A 118 1.20 -7.35 5.64
N ILE A 119 1.04 -7.04 6.94
CA ILE A 119 1.32 -7.97 8.03
C ILE A 119 0.60 -9.32 7.91
N ARG A 120 -0.46 -9.40 7.09
CA ARG A 120 -1.21 -10.62 6.80
C ARG A 120 -0.55 -11.53 5.74
N ILE A 121 0.57 -11.14 5.14
CA ILE A 121 1.22 -11.81 4.00
C ILE A 121 1.48 -13.32 4.22
N PHE A 122 1.78 -13.75 5.45
CA PHE A 122 1.99 -15.16 5.81
C PHE A 122 0.79 -15.81 6.53
N GLU A 123 -0.35 -15.13 6.60
CA GLU A 123 -1.57 -15.55 7.31
C GLU A 123 -2.84 -15.50 6.42
N PRO A 124 -2.85 -16.13 5.23
CA PRO A 124 -3.91 -15.97 4.22
C PRO A 124 -5.33 -16.34 4.68
N VAL A 125 -5.47 -17.23 5.68
CA VAL A 125 -6.76 -17.69 6.20
C VAL A 125 -7.05 -17.11 7.59
N LYS A 126 -6.08 -17.19 8.51
CA LYS A 126 -6.22 -16.69 9.89
C LYS A 126 -6.24 -15.16 9.97
N GLY A 127 -5.71 -14.47 8.96
CA GLY A 127 -5.63 -13.00 8.92
C GLY A 127 -6.98 -12.30 8.89
N MET A 128 -8.03 -12.94 8.37
CA MET A 128 -9.36 -12.34 8.23
C MET A 128 -10.11 -12.20 9.56
N GLU A 129 -9.87 -13.13 10.50
CA GLU A 129 -10.42 -13.07 11.85
C GLU A 129 -9.36 -12.49 12.80
N VAL A 130 -9.46 -11.18 13.03
CA VAL A 130 -8.61 -10.45 13.96
C VAL A 130 -9.31 -10.21 15.29
N THR A 131 -8.54 -10.05 16.35
CA THR A 131 -9.07 -9.67 17.66
C THR A 131 -9.67 -8.26 17.62
N GLU A 132 -10.53 -7.93 18.59
CA GLU A 132 -11.08 -6.58 18.74
C GLU A 132 -9.99 -5.51 18.88
N GLY A 133 -8.89 -5.83 19.56
CA GLY A 133 -7.75 -4.93 19.75
C GLY A 133 -7.06 -4.58 18.44
N VAL A 134 -6.80 -5.57 17.60
CA VAL A 134 -6.26 -5.39 16.24
C VAL A 134 -7.24 -4.61 15.38
N TRP A 135 -8.51 -5.02 15.34
CA TRP A 135 -9.54 -4.35 14.52
C TRP A 135 -9.68 -2.87 14.85
N ARG A 136 -9.67 -2.52 16.14
CA ARG A 136 -9.71 -1.13 16.60
C ARG A 136 -8.51 -0.31 16.10
N LYS A 137 -7.31 -0.88 16.06
CA LYS A 137 -6.11 -0.19 15.55
C LYS A 137 -6.12 -0.07 14.03
N MET A 138 -6.55 -1.12 13.33
CA MET A 138 -6.76 -1.10 11.86
C MET A 138 -7.72 0.03 11.46
N THR A 139 -8.89 0.07 12.09
CA THR A 139 -9.94 1.05 11.78
C THR A 139 -9.55 2.47 12.17
N ARG A 140 -8.87 2.66 13.32
CA ARG A 140 -8.22 3.93 13.69
C ARG A 140 -7.33 4.45 12.55
N ASN A 141 -6.44 3.61 12.03
CA ASN A 141 -5.50 4.00 10.99
C ASN A 141 -6.21 4.34 9.68
N ALA A 142 -7.22 3.53 9.30
CA ALA A 142 -8.05 3.83 8.13
C ALA A 142 -8.75 5.19 8.25
N ASP A 143 -9.34 5.49 9.42
CA ASP A 143 -9.97 6.78 9.69
C ASP A 143 -8.99 7.96 9.61
N ILE A 144 -7.73 7.78 10.01
CA ILE A 144 -6.67 8.81 9.85
C ILE A 144 -6.45 9.12 8.35
N VAL A 145 -6.29 8.09 7.52
CA VAL A 145 -6.04 8.23 6.08
C VAL A 145 -7.22 8.89 5.38
N VAL A 146 -8.44 8.47 5.71
CA VAL A 146 -9.67 9.13 5.25
C VAL A 146 -9.69 10.60 5.68
N GLY A 147 -9.34 10.87 6.94
CA GLY A 147 -9.38 12.21 7.53
C GLY A 147 -8.44 13.21 6.86
N TYR A 148 -7.23 12.80 6.46
CA TYR A 148 -6.32 13.67 5.71
C TYR A 148 -6.53 13.59 4.18
N GLY A 149 -7.33 12.64 3.70
CA GLY A 149 -7.69 12.50 2.28
C GLY A 149 -6.68 11.73 1.43
N GLY A 150 -5.83 10.89 2.05
CA GLY A 150 -4.88 10.02 1.36
C GLY A 150 -5.56 8.92 0.54
N LEU A 151 -4.80 8.34 -0.39
CA LEU A 151 -5.23 7.18 -1.15
C LEU A 151 -4.85 5.89 -0.43
N PHE A 152 -5.72 4.89 -0.51
CA PHE A 152 -5.39 3.51 -0.14
C PHE A 152 -5.04 2.76 -1.41
N GLU A 153 -3.91 2.07 -1.39
CA GLU A 153 -3.53 1.17 -2.47
C GLU A 153 -4.45 -0.06 -2.50
N LEU A 154 -5.00 -0.36 -3.66
CA LEU A 154 -5.65 -1.62 -3.99
C LEU A 154 -4.65 -2.45 -4.83
N ASN A 155 -3.90 -3.33 -4.15
CA ASN A 155 -2.70 -3.95 -4.67
C ASN A 155 -2.92 -5.41 -5.09
N SER A 156 -2.75 -5.71 -6.39
CA SER A 156 -2.94 -7.05 -6.94
C SER A 156 -1.80 -8.03 -6.63
N ARG A 157 -0.66 -7.55 -6.11
CA ARG A 157 0.50 -8.37 -5.74
C ARG A 157 0.19 -9.41 -4.66
N ALA A 158 -0.83 -9.16 -3.84
CA ALA A 158 -1.32 -10.08 -2.82
C ALA A 158 -1.58 -11.49 -3.38
N TRP A 159 -2.11 -11.61 -4.59
CA TRP A 159 -2.37 -12.91 -5.23
C TRP A 159 -1.10 -13.66 -5.59
N LYS A 160 -0.04 -12.97 -6.04
CA LYS A 160 1.29 -13.58 -6.24
C LYS A 160 1.86 -14.12 -4.93
N LYS A 161 1.48 -13.53 -3.79
CA LYS A 161 1.86 -13.97 -2.44
C LYS A 161 0.95 -15.06 -1.86
N GLY A 162 -0.09 -15.48 -2.58
CA GLY A 162 -1.01 -16.55 -2.17
C GLY A 162 -2.14 -16.09 -1.23
N LEU A 163 -2.36 -14.77 -1.11
CA LEU A 163 -3.52 -14.25 -0.39
C LEU A 163 -4.81 -14.42 -1.21
N ILE A 164 -5.94 -14.44 -0.51
CA ILE A 164 -7.25 -14.68 -1.11
C ILE A 164 -7.69 -13.45 -1.93
N ASP A 165 -7.44 -12.25 -1.40
CA ASP A 165 -7.82 -10.99 -2.01
C ASP A 165 -6.60 -10.10 -2.29
N ALA A 166 -6.78 -9.07 -3.10
CA ALA A 166 -5.87 -7.92 -3.19
C ALA A 166 -5.63 -7.31 -1.79
N TYR A 167 -4.52 -6.60 -1.61
CA TYR A 167 -4.43 -5.72 -0.44
C TYR A 167 -5.28 -4.45 -0.66
N PRO A 168 -5.90 -3.90 0.39
CA PRO A 168 -6.08 -4.56 1.67
C PRO A 168 -7.12 -5.67 1.62
N GLN A 169 -7.05 -6.63 2.56
CA GLN A 169 -7.98 -7.76 2.57
C GLN A 169 -9.43 -7.30 2.77
N ARG A 170 -10.40 -8.12 2.30
CA ARG A 170 -11.81 -7.70 2.12
C ARG A 170 -12.49 -7.13 3.36
N ASP A 171 -12.13 -7.57 4.56
CA ASP A 171 -12.73 -7.14 5.81
C ASP A 171 -12.46 -5.65 6.07
N ILE A 172 -11.18 -5.27 6.07
CA ILE A 172 -10.78 -3.87 6.26
C ILE A 172 -11.05 -3.03 5.00
N LEU A 173 -10.99 -3.60 3.79
CA LEU A 173 -11.35 -2.91 2.56
C LEU A 173 -12.81 -2.45 2.57
N LYS A 174 -13.73 -3.31 3.02
CA LYS A 174 -15.15 -2.93 3.20
C LYS A 174 -15.32 -1.78 4.18
N TYR A 175 -14.57 -1.81 5.29
CA TYR A 175 -14.57 -0.70 6.24
C TYR A 175 -14.07 0.59 5.59
N ILE A 176 -12.91 0.57 4.92
CA ILE A 176 -12.34 1.72 4.21
C ILE A 176 -13.35 2.32 3.22
N ILE A 177 -14.01 1.49 2.41
CA ILE A 177 -15.05 1.93 1.46
C ILE A 177 -16.23 2.57 2.21
N SER A 178 -16.71 1.96 3.30
CA SER A 178 -17.82 2.48 4.10
C SER A 178 -17.53 3.85 4.74
N ARG A 179 -16.25 4.19 4.92
CA ARG A 179 -15.78 5.46 5.46
C ARG A 179 -15.47 6.50 4.38
N GLY A 180 -15.66 6.17 3.10
CA GLY A 180 -15.34 7.06 1.98
C GLY A 180 -13.86 7.11 1.63
N GLY A 181 -13.10 6.07 1.97
CA GLY A 181 -11.71 5.94 1.57
C GLY A 181 -11.54 5.91 0.04
N LYS A 182 -10.49 6.56 -0.45
CA LYS A 182 -10.18 6.68 -1.87
C LYS A 182 -9.22 5.57 -2.28
N LEU A 183 -9.64 4.69 -3.19
CA LEU A 183 -8.84 3.55 -3.64
C LEU A 183 -8.07 3.89 -4.93
N THR A 184 -6.79 3.52 -5.02
CA THR A 184 -5.96 3.60 -6.23
C THR A 184 -5.40 2.23 -6.58
N LEU A 185 -5.35 1.85 -7.85
CA LEU A 185 -4.79 0.55 -8.25
C LEU A 185 -3.27 0.54 -8.17
N SER A 186 -2.72 -0.64 -7.91
CA SER A 186 -1.30 -0.95 -8.00
C SER A 186 -1.09 -2.44 -8.28
N ASP A 187 0.02 -2.75 -8.95
CA ASP A 187 0.49 -4.12 -9.19
C ASP A 187 1.76 -4.48 -8.42
N ASP A 188 2.38 -3.50 -7.73
CA ASP A 188 3.68 -3.60 -7.06
C ASP A 188 4.71 -4.37 -7.91
N SER A 189 4.80 -3.93 -9.16
CA SER A 189 5.64 -4.54 -10.18
C SER A 189 7.12 -4.30 -9.92
N HIS A 190 7.89 -5.40 -9.93
CA HIS A 190 9.35 -5.39 -9.76
C HIS A 190 10.09 -5.57 -11.10
N GLY A 191 9.39 -5.42 -12.23
CA GLY A 191 9.98 -5.49 -13.56
C GLY A 191 8.92 -5.43 -14.66
N PRO A 192 9.29 -5.18 -15.92
CA PRO A 192 8.31 -4.97 -17.01
C PRO A 192 7.28 -6.09 -17.17
N ALA A 193 7.67 -7.35 -16.92
CA ALA A 193 6.78 -8.52 -17.00
C ALA A 193 5.76 -8.61 -15.85
N ASP A 194 5.94 -7.85 -14.78
CA ASP A 194 5.03 -7.79 -13.63
C ASP A 194 3.99 -6.65 -13.76
N VAL A 195 4.13 -5.74 -14.74
CA VAL A 195 3.20 -4.61 -14.92
C VAL A 195 1.81 -5.13 -15.32
N GLY A 196 0.77 -4.69 -14.60
CA GLY A 196 -0.60 -5.15 -14.76
C GLY A 196 -0.83 -6.58 -14.28
N MET A 197 0.13 -7.18 -13.55
CA MET A 197 0.00 -8.56 -13.07
C MET A 197 -1.29 -8.73 -12.25
N HIS A 198 -2.04 -9.78 -12.57
CA HIS A 198 -3.35 -10.11 -12.00
C HIS A 198 -4.44 -9.04 -12.22
N TYR A 199 -4.30 -8.08 -13.14
CA TYR A 199 -5.35 -7.07 -13.35
C TYR A 199 -6.65 -7.63 -13.92
N ALA A 200 -6.61 -8.75 -14.67
CA ALA A 200 -7.84 -9.45 -15.06
C ALA A 200 -8.63 -9.94 -13.83
N GLN A 201 -7.93 -10.50 -12.82
CA GLN A 201 -8.54 -10.89 -11.55
C GLN A 201 -8.96 -9.67 -10.72
N LEU A 202 -8.20 -8.58 -10.79
CA LEU A 202 -8.54 -7.32 -10.14
C LEU A 202 -9.86 -6.75 -10.67
N HIS A 203 -10.09 -6.83 -11.98
CA HIS A 203 -11.35 -6.40 -12.60
C HIS A 203 -12.56 -7.13 -12.01
N ASP A 204 -12.50 -8.46 -11.93
CA ASP A 204 -13.53 -9.29 -11.28
C ASP A 204 -13.67 -8.99 -9.78
N TYR A 205 -12.55 -8.64 -9.12
CA TYR A 205 -12.54 -8.27 -7.71
C TYR A 205 -13.23 -6.91 -7.46
N LEU A 206 -13.10 -5.94 -8.38
CA LEU A 206 -13.85 -4.68 -8.31
C LEU A 206 -15.37 -4.93 -8.33
N GLU A 207 -15.85 -5.85 -9.17
CA GLU A 207 -17.25 -6.29 -9.20
C GLU A 207 -17.66 -6.90 -7.86
N THR A 208 -16.87 -7.87 -7.36
CA THR A 208 -17.12 -8.59 -6.11
C THR A 208 -17.22 -7.66 -4.90
N MET A 209 -16.40 -6.61 -4.88
CA MET A 209 -16.37 -5.62 -3.80
C MET A 209 -17.30 -4.43 -4.02
N GLY A 210 -18.01 -4.37 -5.16
CA GLY A 210 -18.91 -3.27 -5.51
C GLY A 210 -18.19 -1.94 -5.75
N ILE A 211 -16.93 -1.97 -6.16
CA ILE A 211 -16.11 -0.79 -6.39
C ILE A 211 -16.40 -0.24 -7.79
N VAL A 212 -16.99 0.96 -7.83
CA VAL A 212 -17.36 1.66 -9.08
C VAL A 212 -16.55 2.93 -9.34
N THR A 213 -15.74 3.33 -8.36
CA THR A 213 -14.93 4.55 -8.39
C THR A 213 -13.52 4.23 -7.92
N LEU A 214 -12.53 4.70 -8.69
CA LEU A 214 -11.11 4.69 -8.32
C LEU A 214 -10.56 6.10 -8.41
N TYR A 215 -9.38 6.29 -7.83
CA TYR A 215 -8.65 7.53 -7.85
C TYR A 215 -7.24 7.27 -8.34
N HIS A 216 -6.65 8.26 -9.00
CA HIS A 216 -5.24 8.20 -9.38
C HIS A 216 -4.62 9.59 -9.29
N LEU A 217 -3.30 9.61 -9.19
CA LEU A 217 -2.52 10.83 -9.27
C LEU A 217 -2.31 11.24 -10.73
N ASP A 218 -2.38 12.54 -10.98
CA ASP A 218 -2.14 13.14 -12.29
C ASP A 218 -1.66 14.58 -12.12
N TYR A 219 -1.40 15.27 -13.23
CA TYR A 219 -1.15 16.70 -13.25
C TYR A 219 -2.33 17.49 -13.79
N ASP A 220 -2.59 18.62 -13.16
CA ASP A 220 -3.41 19.71 -13.69
C ASP A 220 -2.63 21.01 -13.56
N ASP A 221 -2.42 21.69 -14.70
CA ASP A 221 -1.56 22.88 -14.81
C ASP A 221 -0.19 22.75 -14.09
N GLY A 222 0.45 21.58 -14.25
CA GLY A 222 1.74 21.26 -13.65
C GLY A 222 1.74 21.02 -12.13
N LYS A 223 0.56 21.00 -11.50
CA LYS A 223 0.37 20.64 -10.09
C LYS A 223 -0.16 19.22 -9.97
N LEU A 224 0.35 18.48 -8.99
CA LEU A 224 -0.18 17.16 -8.69
C LEU A 224 -1.62 17.28 -8.18
N VAL A 225 -2.51 16.46 -8.73
CA VAL A 225 -3.91 16.36 -8.33
C VAL A 225 -4.32 14.90 -8.20
N VAL A 226 -5.35 14.67 -7.38
CA VAL A 226 -6.06 13.39 -7.33
C VAL A 226 -7.26 13.49 -8.28
N LYS A 227 -7.28 12.66 -9.32
CA LYS A 227 -8.43 12.54 -10.24
C LYS A 227 -9.30 11.37 -9.86
N GLU A 228 -10.59 11.53 -10.07
CA GLU A 228 -11.62 10.51 -9.84
C GLU A 228 -11.97 9.85 -11.17
N LEU A 229 -11.95 8.52 -11.19
CA LEU A 229 -12.43 7.68 -12.29
C LEU A 229 -13.72 7.01 -11.83
N ARG A 230 -14.81 7.28 -12.54
CA ARG A 230 -16.13 6.67 -12.31
C ARG A 230 -16.40 5.59 -13.33
N ASP A 231 -17.34 4.71 -12.98
CA ASP A 231 -17.74 3.59 -13.82
C ASP A 231 -16.55 2.71 -14.22
N VAL A 232 -15.60 2.55 -13.29
CA VAL A 232 -14.30 1.96 -13.59
C VAL A 232 -14.42 0.56 -14.15
N ARG A 233 -15.45 -0.21 -13.77
CA ARG A 233 -15.66 -1.58 -14.24
C ARG A 233 -15.97 -1.66 -15.74
N ASN A 234 -16.46 -0.58 -16.34
CA ASN A 234 -16.75 -0.50 -17.78
C ASN A 234 -15.67 0.28 -18.55
N ASP A 235 -14.57 0.67 -17.89
CA ASP A 235 -13.49 1.40 -18.54
C ASP A 235 -12.87 0.58 -19.69
N PRO A 236 -12.65 1.18 -20.89
CA PRO A 236 -12.00 0.49 -22.01
C PRO A 236 -10.64 -0.13 -21.69
N PHE A 237 -9.96 0.37 -20.65
CA PHE A 237 -8.71 -0.20 -20.12
C PHE A 237 -8.78 -1.72 -19.93
N TRP A 238 -9.88 -2.23 -19.36
CA TRP A 238 -10.02 -3.66 -19.05
C TRP A 238 -10.09 -4.56 -20.29
N ALA A 239 -10.55 -4.02 -21.42
CA ALA A 239 -10.58 -4.77 -22.67
C ALA A 239 -9.16 -5.04 -23.20
N GLY A 240 -8.21 -4.12 -22.95
CA GLY A 240 -6.84 -4.23 -23.43
C GLY A 240 -5.95 -5.16 -22.61
N ILE A 241 -6.30 -5.44 -21.35
CA ILE A 241 -5.47 -6.27 -20.45
C ILE A 241 -5.34 -7.72 -20.93
N LYS A 242 -6.32 -8.22 -21.70
CA LYS A 242 -6.26 -9.59 -22.25
C LYS A 242 -5.11 -9.77 -23.26
N ASP A 243 -4.59 -8.66 -23.78
CA ASP A 243 -3.52 -8.64 -24.77
C ASP A 243 -2.15 -8.33 -24.15
N TRP A 244 -2.05 -8.23 -22.81
CA TRP A 244 -0.85 -7.85 -22.06
C TRP A 244 -0.11 -9.06 -21.47
#